data_AF-A0A1I8AL33-F1
#
_entry.id   AF-A0A1I8AL33-F1
#
_cell.length_a   1.000
_cell.length_b   1.000
_cell.length_c   1.000
_cell.angle_alpha   90.00
_cell.angle_beta   90.00
_cell.angle_gamma   90.00
#
_symmetry.space_group_name_H-M   'P 1'
#
loop_
_entity.id
_entity.type
_entity.pdbx_description
1 polymer ?
#
loop_
_entity_poly.entity_id
_entity_poly.type
_entity_poly.pdbx_seq_one_letter_code
_entity_poly.pdbx_strand_id
1 'polypeptide(L)'
;MLRMQCAIARREELKSLDALTGFEESEKVKTFFRKFEEIVEDCNSRERLKLLRNKCQDRAERLLGYILEEGDNSYGSVKAKLLRQISGGSIESSQARQVLMDGMFR
;
A
#
# COMPACT_ATOMS: atom_id res chain seq x y z
N MET A 1 25.42 -17.93 -5.16
CA MET A 1 25.85 -16.56 -4.83
C MET A 1 24.94 -15.47 -5.39
N LEU A 2 24.44 -15.56 -6.62
CA LEU A 2 23.59 -14.53 -7.25
C LEU A 2 22.30 -14.19 -6.47
N ARG A 3 21.53 -15.19 -6.01
CA ARG A 3 20.26 -14.95 -5.30
C ARG A 3 20.38 -14.16 -3.99
N MET A 4 21.48 -14.32 -3.25
CA MET A 4 21.71 -13.59 -1.99
C MET A 4 22.05 -12.12 -2.25
N GLN A 5 22.81 -11.83 -3.31
CA GLN A 5 23.13 -10.45 -3.68
C GLN A 5 21.88 -9.69 -4.14
N CYS A 6 21.02 -10.33 -4.94
CA CYS A 6 19.72 -9.76 -5.33
C CYS A 6 18.82 -9.47 -4.13
N ALA A 7 18.79 -10.36 -3.13
CA ALA A 7 18.00 -10.15 -1.92
C ALA A 7 18.51 -8.98 -1.05
N ILE A 8 19.83 -8.78 -0.99
CA ILE A 8 20.44 -7.65 -0.28
C ILE A 8 20.16 -6.33 -1.01
N ALA A 9 20.37 -6.28 -2.32
CA ALA A 9 20.08 -5.09 -3.14
C ALA A 9 18.61 -4.67 -3.00
N ARG A 10 17.69 -5.62 -3.15
CA ARG A 10 16.25 -5.40 -2.94
C ARG A 10 15.93 -4.82 -1.57
N ARG A 11 16.61 -5.30 -0.52
CA ARG A 11 16.37 -4.80 0.85
C ARG A 11 16.80 -3.34 0.97
N GLU A 12 17.92 -2.96 0.36
CA GLU A 12 18.39 -1.57 0.35
C GLU A 12 17.47 -0.67 -0.48
N GLU A 13 17.06 -1.11 -1.67
CA GLU A 13 16.10 -0.37 -2.50
C GLU A 13 14.76 -0.19 -1.80
N LEU A 14 14.25 -1.24 -1.16
CA LEU A 14 13.04 -1.14 -0.35
C LEU A 14 13.22 -0.14 0.78
N LYS A 15 14.37 -0.04 1.48
CA LYS A 15 14.55 0.98 2.52
C LYS A 15 14.32 2.40 2.00
N SER A 16 14.73 2.68 0.76
CA SER A 16 14.55 4.00 0.12
C SER A 16 13.11 4.30 -0.31
N LEU A 17 12.25 3.29 -0.39
CA LEU A 17 10.83 3.46 -0.69
C LEU A 17 10.06 3.85 0.59
N ASP A 18 9.36 4.98 0.56
CA ASP A 18 8.52 5.43 1.67
C ASP A 18 7.44 4.40 2.00
N ALA A 19 7.07 4.34 3.29
CA ALA A 19 5.97 3.50 3.74
C ALA A 19 4.62 4.07 3.31
N LEU A 20 3.66 3.17 3.08
CA LEU A 20 2.26 3.49 2.84
C LEU A 20 1.53 3.53 4.18
N THR A 21 0.96 4.68 4.54
CA THR A 21 0.24 4.93 5.79
C THR A 21 -1.27 4.70 5.67
N GLY A 22 -1.80 4.76 4.44
CA GLY A 22 -3.23 4.60 4.14
C GLY A 22 -4.01 5.91 4.09
N PHE A 23 -3.33 7.06 4.12
CA PHE A 23 -3.91 8.39 3.98
C PHE A 23 -3.45 9.11 2.70
N GLU A 24 -2.68 8.43 1.86
CA GLU A 24 -2.15 8.97 0.64
C GLU A 24 -3.25 9.22 -0.41
N GLU A 25 -3.01 10.21 -1.26
CA GLU A 25 -3.80 10.46 -2.46
C GLU A 25 -3.56 9.35 -3.49
N SER A 26 -4.55 9.10 -4.37
CA SER A 26 -4.53 7.97 -5.29
C SER A 26 -3.27 7.91 -6.15
N GLU A 27 -2.76 9.05 -6.63
CA GLU A 27 -1.53 9.12 -7.44
C GLU A 27 -0.28 8.73 -6.67
N LYS A 28 -0.20 9.05 -5.37
CA LYS A 28 0.90 8.62 -4.49
C LYS A 28 0.85 7.11 -4.25
N VAL A 29 -0.35 6.56 -4.03
CA VAL A 29 -0.56 5.11 -3.89
C VAL A 29 -0.13 4.37 -5.16
N LYS A 30 -0.53 4.86 -6.34
CA LYS A 30 -0.12 4.28 -7.63
C LYS A 30 1.39 4.33 -7.82
N THR A 31 2.00 5.47 -7.50
CA THR A 31 3.45 5.66 -7.62
C THR A 31 4.21 4.72 -6.68
N PHE A 32 3.73 4.54 -5.45
CA PHE A 32 4.26 3.57 -4.49
C PHE A 32 4.24 2.16 -5.09
N PHE A 33 3.08 1.69 -5.59
CA PHE A 33 2.98 0.33 -6.13
C PHE A 33 3.85 0.12 -7.36
N ARG A 34 3.98 1.12 -8.24
CA ARG A 34 4.87 1.03 -9.40
C ARG A 34 6.32 0.78 -8.97
N LYS A 35 6.85 1.66 -8.10
CA LYS A 35 8.23 1.52 -7.59
C LYS A 35 8.43 0.23 -6.80
N PHE A 36 7.46 -0.14 -5.98
CA PHE A 36 7.50 -1.39 -5.23
C PHE A 36 7.61 -2.59 -6.17
N GLU A 37 6.79 -2.64 -7.22
CA GLU A 37 6.74 -3.74 -8.20
C GLU A 37 8.02 -3.88 -9.01
N GLU A 38 8.67 -2.75 -9.36
CA GLU A 38 9.99 -2.75 -9.98
C GLU A 38 11.03 -3.44 -9.07
N ILE A 39 11.04 -3.11 -7.77
CA ILE A 39 11.99 -3.68 -6.80
C ILE A 39 11.74 -5.18 -6.53
N VAL A 40 10.48 -5.63 -6.61
CA VAL A 40 10.08 -7.01 -6.28
C VAL A 40 9.73 -7.86 -7.51
N GLU A 41 10.19 -7.48 -8.70
CA GLU A 41 9.83 -8.15 -9.96
C GLU A 41 10.11 -9.67 -9.92
N ASP A 42 11.26 -10.07 -9.38
CA ASP A 42 11.68 -11.48 -9.26
C ASP A 42 11.03 -12.25 -8.09
N CYS A 43 10.22 -11.59 -7.26
CA CYS A 43 9.56 -12.22 -6.11
C CYS A 43 8.26 -12.90 -6.53
N ASN A 44 7.98 -14.07 -5.95
CA ASN A 44 6.65 -14.67 -6.05
C ASN A 44 5.62 -13.89 -5.19
N SER A 45 4.33 -14.15 -5.40
CA SER A 45 3.23 -13.47 -4.70
C SER A 45 3.38 -13.48 -3.17
N ARG A 46 3.81 -14.61 -2.57
CA ARG A 46 3.95 -14.73 -1.12
C ARG A 46 5.06 -13.84 -0.59
N GLU A 47 6.19 -13.77 -1.30
CA GLU A 47 7.30 -12.86 -0.95
C GLU A 47 6.88 -11.40 -1.11
N ARG A 48 6.21 -11.06 -2.22
CA ARG A 48 5.70 -9.69 -2.45
C ARG A 48 4.77 -9.24 -1.33
N LEU A 49 3.84 -10.10 -0.89
CA LEU A 49 2.94 -9.78 0.21
C LEU A 49 3.67 -9.57 1.55
N LYS A 50 4.69 -10.39 1.84
CA LYS A 50 5.53 -10.18 3.04
C LYS A 50 6.28 -8.84 2.99
N LEU A 51 6.85 -8.51 1.84
CA LEU A 51 7.58 -7.25 1.66
C LEU A 51 6.64 -6.04 1.69
N LEU A 52 5.44 -6.18 1.12
CA LEU A 52 4.40 -5.16 1.16
C LEU A 52 3.96 -4.89 2.60
N ARG A 53 3.77 -5.93 3.41
CA ARG A 53 3.42 -5.79 4.83
C ARG A 53 4.44 -4.94 5.59
N ASN A 54 5.73 -5.10 5.32
CA ASN A 54 6.78 -4.29 5.94
C ASN A 54 6.77 -2.81 5.51
N LYS A 55 6.05 -2.50 4.42
CA LYS A 55 5.89 -1.16 3.88
C LYS A 55 4.54 -0.54 4.18
N CYS A 56 3.61 -1.28 4.77
CA CYS A 56 2.36 -0.72 5.25
C CYS A 56 2.50 -0.33 6.72
N GLN A 57 1.99 0.85 7.07
CA GLN A 57 1.93 1.39 8.43
C GLN A 57 0.51 1.90 8.71
N ASP A 58 0.22 2.17 9.97
CA ASP A 58 -1.02 2.81 10.45
C ASP A 58 -2.31 2.20 9.85
N ARG A 59 -3.00 2.96 9.00
CA ARG A 59 -4.25 2.55 8.38
C ARG A 59 -4.01 1.51 7.30
N ALA A 60 -2.97 1.66 6.48
CA ALA A 60 -2.65 0.69 5.44
C ALA A 60 -2.30 -0.68 6.02
N GLU A 61 -1.59 -0.74 7.15
CA GLU A 61 -1.29 -2.00 7.83
C GLU A 61 -2.57 -2.72 8.26
N ARG A 62 -3.51 -2.00 8.88
CA ARG A 62 -4.82 -2.55 9.27
C ARG A 62 -5.63 -3.04 8.07
N LEU A 63 -5.72 -2.24 7.00
CA LEU A 63 -6.45 -2.62 5.78
C LEU A 63 -5.84 -3.86 5.13
N LEU A 64 -4.50 -3.92 5.03
CA LEU A 64 -3.81 -5.09 4.52
C LEU A 64 -4.07 -6.33 5.40
N GLY A 65 -4.06 -6.17 6.72
CA GLY A 65 -4.43 -7.23 7.67
C GLY A 65 -5.80 -7.82 7.37
N TYR A 66 -6.83 -6.97 7.30
CA TYR A 66 -8.20 -7.42 7.01
C TYR A 66 -8.31 -8.15 5.66
N ILE A 67 -7.68 -7.62 4.61
CA ILE A 67 -7.72 -8.25 3.27
C ILE A 67 -7.10 -9.65 3.30
N LEU A 68 -6.01 -9.84 4.05
CA LEU A 68 -5.34 -11.14 4.17
C LEU A 68 -6.15 -12.12 5.04
N GLU A 69 -6.83 -11.64 6.08
CA GLU A 69 -7.71 -12.45 6.93
C GLU A 69 -8.94 -12.97 6.19
N GLU A 70 -9.41 -12.27 5.15
CA GLU A 70 -10.45 -12.77 4.23
C GLU A 70 -9.99 -13.98 3.38
N GLY A 71 -8.75 -14.44 3.53
CA GLY A 71 -8.19 -15.59 2.83
C GLY A 71 -7.58 -15.26 1.46
N ASP A 72 -7.51 -13.98 1.10
CA ASP A 72 -6.90 -13.54 -0.15
C ASP A 72 -5.37 -13.56 -0.05
N ASN A 73 -4.73 -14.37 -0.88
CA ASN A 73 -3.28 -14.56 -0.89
C ASN A 73 -2.64 -14.22 -2.24
N SER A 74 -3.43 -13.70 -3.18
CA SER A 74 -2.93 -13.27 -4.49
C SER A 74 -2.47 -11.82 -4.41
N TYR A 75 -1.20 -11.57 -4.69
CA TYR A 75 -0.65 -10.20 -4.68
C TYR A 75 -1.48 -9.22 -5.53
N GLY A 76 -1.91 -9.64 -6.73
CA GLY A 76 -2.71 -8.79 -7.61
C GLY A 76 -4.08 -8.43 -7.03
N SER A 77 -4.75 -9.40 -6.40
CA SER A 77 -6.06 -9.18 -5.76
C SER A 77 -5.93 -8.29 -4.52
N VAL A 78 -4.95 -8.58 -3.66
CA VAL A 78 -4.64 -7.79 -2.47
C VAL A 78 -4.31 -6.33 -2.84
N LYS A 79 -3.45 -6.12 -3.85
CA LYS A 79 -3.12 -4.77 -4.37
C LYS A 79 -4.37 -4.03 -4.82
N ALA A 80 -5.23 -4.66 -5.62
CA ALA A 80 -6.44 -4.02 -6.14
C ALA A 80 -7.39 -3.60 -5.00
N LYS A 81 -7.60 -4.48 -4.00
CA LYS A 81 -8.41 -4.18 -2.82
C LYS A 81 -7.81 -3.04 -1.99
N LEU A 82 -6.51 -3.11 -1.70
CA LEU A 82 -5.83 -2.10 -0.88
C LEU A 82 -5.85 -0.72 -1.57
N LEU A 83 -5.60 -0.67 -2.88
CA LEU A 83 -5.68 0.57 -3.67
C LEU A 83 -7.09 1.16 -3.64
N ARG A 84 -8.13 0.31 -3.76
CA ARG A 84 -9.52 0.74 -3.67
C ARG A 84 -9.88 1.29 -2.29
N GLN A 85 -9.46 0.64 -1.21
CA GLN A 85 -9.80 1.06 0.16
C GLN A 85 -9.08 2.35 0.58
N ILE A 86 -7.80 2.51 0.19
CA ILE A 86 -7.05 3.74 0.46
C ILE A 86 -7.64 4.89 -0.38
N SER A 87 -7.82 4.68 -1.69
CA SER A 87 -8.37 5.72 -2.57
C SER A 87 -9.83 6.07 -2.23
N GLY A 88 -10.64 5.08 -1.86
CA GLY A 88 -12.05 5.27 -1.49
C GLY A 88 -12.22 6.02 -0.17
N GLY A 89 -11.42 5.69 0.86
CA GLY A 89 -11.48 6.41 2.14
C GLY A 89 -10.97 7.85 2.05
N SER A 90 -10.07 8.15 1.11
CA SER A 90 -9.67 9.54 0.82
C SER A 90 -10.82 10.38 0.25
N ILE A 91 -11.80 9.77 -0.44
CA ILE A 91 -12.99 10.48 -0.95
C ILE A 91 -13.99 10.73 0.18
N GLU A 92 -14.32 9.72 0.99
CA GLU A 92 -15.29 9.86 2.09
C GLU A 92 -14.82 10.83 3.18
N SER A 93 -13.53 10.78 3.54
CA SER A 93 -12.95 11.72 4.52
C SER A 93 -12.86 13.15 4.00
N SER A 94 -12.61 13.35 2.70
CA SER A 94 -12.60 14.68 2.08
C SER A 94 -14.00 15.28 1.99
N GLN A 95 -15.01 14.48 1.64
CA GLN A 95 -16.41 14.92 1.63
C GLN A 95 -16.94 15.22 3.04
N ALA A 96 -16.64 14.37 4.03
CA ALA A 96 -17.03 14.61 5.41
C ALA A 96 -16.43 15.92 5.97
N ARG A 97 -15.18 16.24 5.61
CA ARG A 97 -14.54 17.52 5.98
C ARG A 97 -15.15 18.72 5.27
N GLN A 98 -15.53 18.61 4.00
CA GLN A 98 -16.23 19.69 3.28
C GLN A 98 -17.60 19.98 3.88
N VAL A 99 -18.39 18.96 4.22
CA VAL A 99 -19.70 19.14 4.87
C VAL A 99 -19.57 19.84 6.22
N LEU A 100 -18.53 19.52 7.01
CA LEU A 100 -18.28 20.20 8.28
C LEU A 100 -17.88 21.67 8.11
N MET A 101 -17.08 22.00 7.09
CA MET A 101 -16.72 23.40 6.83
C MET A 101 -17.90 24.20 6.29
N ASP A 102 -18.71 23.64 5.39
CA ASP A 102 -19.89 24.30 4.83
C ASP A 102 -20.95 24.58 5.93
N GLY A 103 -21.07 23.67 6.91
CA GLY A 103 -21.95 23.84 8.07
C GLY A 103 -21.49 24.87 9.11
N MET A 104 -20.25 25.37 9.06
CA MET A 104 -19.73 26.39 9.99
C MET A 104 -19.85 27.83 9.48
N PHE A 105 -20.21 28.04 8.20
CA PHE A 105 -20.39 29.37 7.60
C PHE A 105 -21.85 29.83 7.55
N ARG A 106 -22.72 29.33 8.43
CA ARG A 106 -24.13 29.68 8.46
C ARG A 106 -24.55 30.38 9.75
#